data_AF-A0A2S0VT59-F1
#
_entry.id   AF-A0A2S0VT59-F1
#
_cell.length_a   1.000
_cell.length_b   1.000
_cell.length_c   1.000
_cell.angle_alpha   90.00
_cell.angle_beta   90.00
_cell.angle_gamma   90.00
#
_symmetry.space_group_name_H-M   'P 1'
#
loop_
_entity.id
_entity.type
_entity.pdbx_description
1 polymer ?
#
loop_
_entity_poly.entity_id
_entity_poly.type
_entity_poly.pdbx_seq_one_letter_code
_entity_poly.pdbx_strand_id
1 'polypeptide(L)'
;MALYFSSSQVPALQKYSFSNRIQILAIAISLLSVPQKLLLNIAKLIILTALFFIVAKLQGWTMLLPMVAIVVTYPLVINPMMLFMAQKNLKRAIEKYEHEAAKQAEDESEQNTEK
;
A
#
# COMPACT_ATOMS: atom_id res chain seq x y z
N MET A 1 4.90 -17.56 6.72
CA MET A 1 4.43 -16.29 6.13
C MET A 1 5.53 -15.27 6.30
N ALA A 2 6.06 -14.71 5.22
CA ALA A 2 7.16 -13.76 5.29
C ALA A 2 6.62 -12.33 5.36
N LEU A 3 7.22 -11.51 6.23
CA LEU A 3 7.01 -10.06 6.24
C LEU A 3 7.83 -9.45 5.11
N TYR A 4 7.17 -8.73 4.22
CA TYR A 4 7.80 -8.07 3.08
C TYR A 4 7.77 -6.57 3.28
N PHE A 5 8.89 -5.91 3.00
CA PHE A 5 9.05 -4.46 3.12
C PHE A 5 8.77 -3.74 1.81
N SER A 6 8.83 -4.48 0.69
CA SER A 6 8.57 -3.95 -0.65
C SER A 6 7.71 -4.90 -1.48
N SER A 7 6.91 -4.31 -2.38
CA SER A 7 6.07 -5.02 -3.34
C SER A 7 6.88 -5.91 -4.29
N SER A 8 8.15 -5.58 -4.55
CA SER A 8 9.06 -6.39 -5.36
C SER A 8 9.46 -7.71 -4.72
N GLN A 9 9.41 -7.79 -3.39
CA GLN A 9 9.81 -8.99 -2.66
C GLN A 9 8.68 -10.03 -2.64
N VAL A 10 7.44 -9.65 -3.00
CA VAL A 10 6.29 -10.56 -3.01
C VAL A 10 6.31 -11.39 -4.30
N PRO A 11 6.49 -12.72 -4.23
CA PRO A 11 6.66 -13.56 -5.42
C PRO A 11 5.49 -13.48 -6.41
N ALA A 12 4.26 -13.34 -5.91
CA ALA A 12 3.06 -13.22 -6.74
C ALA A 12 3.02 -11.92 -7.58
N LEU A 13 3.73 -10.87 -7.17
CA LEU A 13 3.74 -9.57 -7.84
C LEU A 13 4.96 -9.36 -8.76
N GLN A 14 5.95 -10.27 -8.73
CA GLN A 14 7.19 -10.10 -9.50
C GLN A 14 6.99 -10.08 -11.02
N LYS A 15 5.91 -10.72 -11.49
CA LYS A 15 5.54 -10.81 -12.91
C LYS A 15 5.05 -9.47 -13.48
N TYR A 16 4.64 -8.55 -12.63
CA TYR A 16 4.00 -7.30 -13.02
C TYR A 16 4.99 -6.13 -13.02
N SER A 17 4.78 -5.13 -13.88
CA SER A 17 5.57 -3.90 -13.87
C SER A 17 5.39 -3.12 -12.56
N PHE A 18 6.24 -2.14 -12.26
CA PHE A 18 6.10 -1.34 -11.05
C PHE A 18 4.72 -0.67 -10.94
N SER A 19 4.24 -0.06 -12.02
CA SER A 19 2.91 0.57 -12.07
C SER A 19 1.79 -0.43 -11.75
N ASN A 20 1.84 -1.60 -12.39
CA ASN A 20 0.84 -2.65 -12.20
C ASN A 20 0.84 -3.18 -10.77
N ARG A 21 2.01 -3.29 -10.12
CA ARG A 21 2.12 -3.68 -8.71
C ARG A 21 1.42 -2.70 -7.78
N ILE A 22 1.54 -1.40 -8.04
CA ILE A 22 0.86 -0.37 -7.25
C ILE A 22 -0.66 -0.48 -7.42
N GLN A 23 -1.14 -0.68 -8.66
CA GLN A 23 -2.57 -0.87 -8.93
C GLN A 23 -3.13 -2.12 -8.25
N ILE A 24 -2.46 -3.27 -8.39
CA ILE A 24 -2.87 -4.53 -7.76
C ILE A 24 -2.91 -4.39 -6.23
N LEU A 25 -1.94 -3.69 -5.62
CA LEU A 25 -1.95 -3.42 -4.18
C LEU A 25 -3.10 -2.49 -3.77
N ALA A 26 -3.42 -1.48 -4.57
CA ALA A 26 -4.57 -0.60 -4.33
C ALA A 26 -5.89 -1.39 -4.37
N ILE A 27 -6.04 -2.30 -5.34
CA ILE A 27 -7.18 -3.22 -5.42
C ILE A 27 -7.19 -4.14 -4.18
N ALA A 28 -6.08 -4.77 -3.83
CA ALA A 28 -6.01 -5.65 -2.66
C ALA A 28 -6.43 -4.95 -1.36
N ILE A 29 -6.08 -3.67 -1.22
CA ILE A 29 -6.47 -2.84 -0.08
C ILE A 29 -7.93 -2.42 -0.15
N SER A 30 -8.46 -2.14 -1.33
CA SER A 30 -9.89 -1.85 -1.48
C SER A 30 -10.76 -3.05 -1.10
N LEU A 31 -10.25 -4.27 -1.29
CA LEU A 31 -10.87 -5.54 -0.84
C LEU A 31 -10.79 -5.78 0.69
N LEU A 32 -10.03 -4.99 1.46
CA LEU A 32 -10.08 -5.10 2.92
C LEU A 32 -11.48 -4.75 3.45
N SER A 33 -11.93 -5.48 4.46
CA SER A 33 -13.17 -5.15 5.15
C SER A 33 -13.06 -3.80 5.87
N VAL A 34 -14.20 -3.12 6.05
CA VAL A 34 -14.29 -1.84 6.77
C VAL A 34 -13.53 -1.85 8.12
N PRO A 35 -13.70 -2.84 9.01
CA PRO A 35 -12.96 -2.86 10.27
C PRO A 35 -11.45 -3.04 10.09
N GLN A 36 -10.99 -3.76 9.06
CA GLN A 36 -9.56 -3.92 8.78
C GLN A 36 -8.93 -2.61 8.28
N LYS A 37 -9.62 -1.87 7.42
CA LYS A 37 -9.20 -0.53 6.98
C LYS A 37 -9.13 0.44 8.15
N LEU A 38 -10.14 0.40 9.03
CA LEU A 38 -10.16 1.21 10.23
C LEU A 38 -8.97 0.87 11.13
N LEU A 39 -8.69 -0.42 11.35
CA LEU A 39 -7.55 -0.85 12.17
C LEU A 39 -6.21 -0.38 11.59
N LEU A 40 -6.04 -0.44 10.26
CA LEU A 40 -4.84 0.06 9.59
C LEU A 40 -4.68 1.58 9.77
N ASN A 41 -5.77 2.34 9.70
CA ASN A 41 -5.74 3.78 9.91
C ASN A 41 -5.53 4.16 11.38
N ILE A 42 -6.12 3.42 12.32
CA ILE A 42 -5.87 3.58 13.77
C ILE A 42 -4.40 3.27 14.08
N ALA A 43 -3.83 2.21 13.51
CA ALA A 43 -2.43 1.90 13.67
C ALA A 43 -1.52 3.03 13.15
N LYS A 44 -1.83 3.60 11.98
CA LYS A 44 -1.16 4.81 11.46
C LYS A 44 -1.25 5.97 12.45
N LEU A 45 -2.44 6.23 13.00
CA LEU A 45 -2.67 7.30 13.98
C LEU A 45 -1.88 7.07 15.27
N ILE A 46 -1.84 5.86 15.82
CA ILE A 46 -1.08 5.54 17.04
C ILE A 46 0.41 5.78 16.82
N ILE A 47 0.96 5.27 15.70
CA ILE A 47 2.36 5.44 15.34
C ILE A 47 2.68 6.93 15.19
N LEU A 48 1.85 7.65 14.42
CA LEU A 48 2.02 9.08 14.20
C LEU A 48 1.96 9.86 15.52
N THR A 49 0.99 9.55 16.39
CA THR A 49 0.82 10.19 17.69
C THR A 49 2.04 9.98 18.59
N ALA A 50 2.57 8.74 18.66
CA ALA A 50 3.77 8.44 19.42
C ALA A 50 5.00 9.20 18.89
N LEU A 51 5.16 9.24 17.56
CA LEU A 51 6.23 9.99 16.91
C LEU A 51 6.12 11.49 17.23
N PHE A 52 4.93 12.06 17.16
CA PHE A 52 4.68 13.47 17.53
C PHE A 52 4.99 13.74 19.00
N PHE A 53 4.68 12.81 19.90
CA PHE A 53 4.98 12.96 21.33
C PHE A 53 6.49 13.05 21.61
N ILE A 54 7.30 12.24 20.90
CA ILE A 54 8.76 12.28 20.99
C ILE A 54 9.27 13.63 20.49
N VAL A 55 8.76 14.09 19.35
CA VAL A 55 9.13 15.37 18.72
C VAL A 55 8.78 16.56 19.62
N ALA A 56 7.60 16.53 20.24
CA ALA A 56 7.13 17.60 21.11
C ALA A 56 8.02 17.81 22.35
N LYS A 57 8.82 16.82 22.75
CA LYS A 57 9.77 16.93 23.87
C LYS A 57 11.11 17.55 23.48
N LEU A 58 11.38 17.68 22.18
CA LEU A 58 12.64 18.19 21.66
C LEU A 58 12.54 19.70 21.42
N GLN A 59 13.58 20.44 21.77
CA GLN A 59 13.63 21.90 21.64
C GLN A 59 14.89 22.32 20.88
N GLY A 60 14.78 23.39 20.09
CA GLY A 60 15.90 23.97 19.34
C GLY A 60 16.31 23.19 18.09
N TRP A 61 17.49 23.51 17.56
CA TRP A 61 17.99 22.98 16.28
C TRP A 61 18.29 21.47 16.29
N THR A 62 18.38 20.85 17.47
CA THR A 62 18.59 19.40 17.65
C THR A 62 17.36 18.57 17.26
N MET A 63 16.20 19.20 17.08
CA MET A 63 14.94 18.58 16.64
C MET A 63 14.99 18.12 15.16
N LEU A 64 15.87 18.69 14.34
CA LEU A 64 15.91 18.43 12.90
C LEU A 64 16.24 16.96 12.57
N LEU A 65 17.25 16.40 13.25
CA LEU A 65 17.70 15.02 13.04
C LEU A 65 16.60 13.98 13.39
N PRO A 66 15.98 14.01 14.57
CA PRO A 66 14.88 13.11 14.89
C PRO A 66 13.65 13.34 14.01
N MET A 67 13.38 14.57 13.56
CA MET A 67 12.28 14.81 12.61
C MET A 67 12.49 14.05 11.29
N VAL A 68 13.70 14.08 10.72
CA VAL A 68 14.03 13.27 9.52
C VAL A 68 13.90 11.78 9.82
N ALA A 69 14.43 11.32 10.95
CA ALA A 69 14.31 9.92 11.36
C ALA A 69 12.85 9.45 11.44
N ILE A 70 11.95 10.30 11.89
CA ILE A 70 10.51 10.03 12.00
C ILE A 70 9.83 9.92 10.64
N VAL A 71 10.16 10.84 9.72
CA VAL A 71 9.66 10.79 8.34
C VAL A 71 10.09 9.49 7.65
N VAL A 72 11.30 9.01 7.92
CA VAL A 72 11.81 7.74 7.37
C VAL A 72 11.22 6.52 8.09
N THR A 73 11.01 6.60 9.40
CA THR A 73 10.47 5.49 10.21
C THR A 73 9.01 5.20 9.87
N TYR A 74 8.22 6.24 9.57
CA TYR A 74 6.81 6.10 9.22
C TYR A 74 6.54 5.10 8.07
N PRO A 75 7.09 5.25 6.85
CA PRO A 75 6.88 4.28 5.78
C PRO A 75 7.48 2.91 6.11
N LEU A 76 8.54 2.84 6.91
CA LEU A 76 9.19 1.58 7.28
C LEU A 76 8.28 0.68 8.13
N VAL A 77 7.40 1.26 8.94
CA VAL A 77 6.43 0.51 9.76
C VAL A 77 5.10 0.32 9.03
N ILE A 78 4.63 1.35 8.31
CA ILE A 78 3.33 1.29 7.64
C ILE A 78 3.34 0.36 6.42
N ASN A 79 4.38 0.38 5.61
CA ASN A 79 4.48 -0.44 4.40
C ASN A 79 4.39 -1.95 4.67
N PRO A 80 5.15 -2.55 5.62
CA PRO A 80 5.04 -3.98 5.89
C PRO A 80 3.68 -4.36 6.48
N MET A 81 3.06 -3.49 7.29
CA MET A 81 1.72 -3.73 7.83
C MET A 81 0.66 -3.73 6.71
N MET A 82 0.77 -2.77 5.80
CA MET A 82 -0.09 -2.67 4.61
C MET A 82 0.10 -3.87 3.68
N LEU A 83 1.34 -4.29 3.41
CA LEU A 83 1.62 -5.48 2.59
C LEU A 83 1.11 -6.76 3.25
N PHE A 84 1.30 -6.91 4.56
CA PHE A 84 0.82 -8.07 5.31
C PHE A 84 -0.70 -8.21 5.21
N MET A 85 -1.44 -7.10 5.31
CA MET A 85 -2.89 -7.10 5.11
C MET A 85 -3.28 -7.36 3.65
N ALA A 86 -2.58 -6.74 2.70
CA ALA A 86 -2.84 -6.92 1.27
C ALA A 86 -2.62 -8.37 0.81
N GLN A 87 -1.66 -9.10 1.40
CA GLN A 87 -1.40 -10.50 1.07
C GLN A 87 -2.61 -11.42 1.18
N LYS A 88 -3.49 -11.17 2.15
CA LYS A 88 -4.72 -11.97 2.32
C LYS A 88 -5.65 -11.87 1.11
N ASN A 89 -5.72 -10.70 0.49
CA ASN A 89 -6.60 -10.42 -0.65
C ASN A 89 -5.86 -10.41 -1.99
N LEU A 90 -4.56 -10.70 -2.00
CA LEU A 90 -3.71 -10.50 -3.16
C LEU A 90 -4.11 -11.36 -4.36
N LYS A 91 -4.50 -12.62 -4.14
CA LYS A 91 -4.98 -13.49 -5.23
C LYS A 91 -6.23 -12.92 -5.91
N ARG A 92 -7.23 -12.55 -5.11
CA ARG A 92 -8.47 -11.92 -5.60
C ARG A 92 -8.22 -10.59 -6.28
N ALA A 93 -7.24 -9.83 -5.80
CA ALA A 93 -6.86 -8.56 -6.41
C ALA A 93 -6.21 -8.73 -7.78
N ILE A 94 -5.37 -9.76 -7.95
CA ILE A 94 -4.76 -10.11 -9.23
C ILE A 94 -5.83 -10.54 -10.23
N GLU A 95 -6.73 -11.45 -9.84
CA GLU A 95 -7.85 -11.88 -10.69
C GLU A 95 -8.70 -10.69 -11.13
N LYS A 96 -9.03 -9.78 -10.20
CA LYS A 96 -9.81 -8.59 -10.51
C LYS A 96 -9.08 -7.63 -11.43
N TYR A 97 -7.78 -7.43 -11.24
CA TYR A 97 -6.94 -6.61 -12.11
C TYR A 97 -6.90 -7.18 -13.54
N GLU A 98 -6.77 -8.49 -13.69
CA GLU A 98 -6.75 -9.14 -15.01
C GLU A 98 -8.12 -9.08 -15.70
N HIS A 99 -9.22 -9.23 -14.97
CA HIS A 99 -10.57 -9.03 -15.51
C HIS A 99 -10.84 -7.57 -15.92
N GLU A 100 -10.42 -6.59 -15.11
CA GLU A 100 -10.57 -5.17 -15.45
C GLU A 100 -9.71 -4.78 -16.67
N ALA A 101 -8.48 -5.33 -16.76
CA ALA A 101 -7.61 -5.12 -17.92
C ALA A 101 -8.16 -5.77 -19.20
N ALA A 102 -8.75 -6.96 -19.11
CA ALA A 102 -9.39 -7.62 -20.25
C ALA A 102 -10.62 -6.85 -20.73
N LYS A 103 -11.44 -6.36 -19.79
CA LYS A 103 -12.65 -5.59 -20.11
C LYS A 103 -12.33 -4.24 -20.78
N GLN A 104 -11.28 -3.57 -20.31
CA GLN A 104 -10.79 -2.33 -20.97
C GLN A 104 -10.32 -2.58 -22.40
N ALA A 105 -9.67 -3.73 -22.67
CA ALA A 105 -9.26 -4.08 -24.03
C ALA A 105 -10.46 -4.41 -24.95
N GLU A 106 -11.53 -4.99 -24.40
CA GLU A 106 -12.79 -5.24 -25.13
C GLU A 106 -13.52 -3.92 -25.45
N ASP A 107 -13.69 -3.03 -24.47
CA ASP A 107 -14.35 -1.72 -24.64
C ASP A 107 -13.61 -0.82 -25.67
N GLU A 108 -12.27 -0.87 -25.72
CA GLU A 108 -11.45 -0.15 -26.71
C GLU A 108 -11.56 -0.74 -28.13
N SER A 109 -11.80 -2.05 -28.24
CA SER A 109 -11.94 -2.73 -29.54
C SER A 109 -13.33 -2.51 -30.16
N GLU A 110 -14.39 -2.41 -29.35
CA GLU A 110 -15.73 -2.08 -29.80
C GLU A 110 -15.81 -0.63 -30.31
N GLN A 111 -15.17 0.33 -29.61
CA GLN A 111 -15.13 1.74 -30.03
C GLN A 111 -14.35 2.00 -31.34
N ASN A 112 -13.40 1.14 -31.69
CA ASN A 112 -12.66 1.25 -32.95
C ASN A 112 -13.32 0.51 -34.12
N THR A 113 -14.32 -0.33 -33.85
CA THR A 113 -15.08 -1.05 -34.89
C THR A 113 -16.30 -0.24 -35.36
N GLU A 114 -16.79 0.69 -34.55
CA GLU A 114 -17.87 1.65 -34.90
C GLU A 114 -17.39 2.95 -35.58
N LYS A 115 -16.08 3.13 -35.81
CA LYS A 115 -15.49 4.26 -36.55
C LYS A 115 -15.00 3.85 -37.93
#